data_AF-A0A970TT89-F1
#
_entry.id   AF-A0A970TT89-F1
#
_cell.length_a   1.000
_cell.length_b   1.000
_cell.length_c   1.000
_cell.angle_alpha   90.00
_cell.angle_beta   90.00
_cell.angle_gamma   90.00
#
_symmetry.space_group_name_H-M   'P 1'
#
loop_
_entity.id
_entity.type
_entity.pdbx_description
1 polymer ?
#
loop_
_entity_poly.entity_id
_entity_poly.type
_entity_poly.pdbx_seq_one_letter_code
_entity_poly.pdbx_strand_id
1 'polypeptide(L)'
;MLTAKKQKKKPELEGGKDKASSSLDKNLRYLKDKLEDCDDIVYREFRVGNRQQFRFVLVYVDGLIDRDMIDQEVLNSLMLQARQANLSPGILTGDVFSLALRSALTTGEVKEEEYIDKSMISLLSGDSLVLVDGFKKVLVIGSKGWPSRGVQEPQTEVVIRGSRDGFTETMRVNTALLRRRLRDPNLKIKQIKVGVRTRTDIAIAYMDNIVDKNVLEQVENRLESINIDAVLESGYLEEFIEDSWHSPFPQVQNTERPDRVAAALLEGRVAIITDNTPFVLLVPVTLNILFQSAEDYYERWFIGSFIRILRYVSALISLVLPAGYIAITSYHPGLMPSDLALYIAGTRIGVPFPAFLEAVIMELTLELLREAGVRLPGPIGQTIGIVGGLVIGQAAVQAGLVSPIMVIVVAITAISSFALSSYSIGISLRILRFALIIFSAVLGLYGLMLGLLIILVHLCSLKSFGIPYLSPLVGNTYYELEDSFIRVPLITMHRRPKTLAGANMIRIRNKEAIGPFSGGSAGVGQKGGKAGSGGDGEKDNKDGSPGASEKGGKAGDGEGLGTGEGEHSAGNRKDKACREKAGGGDENSGRGGNGGKDGIKNGGGPGGGRDTDG
;
A
#
# COMPACT_ATOMS: atom_id res chain seq x y z
N MET A 1 -5.48 -50.04 28.05
CA MET A 1 -6.59 -49.11 28.36
C MET A 1 -6.27 -47.76 27.72
N LEU A 2 -7.20 -47.23 26.93
CA LEU A 2 -7.03 -46.18 25.93
C LEU A 2 -6.58 -44.83 26.50
N THR A 3 -5.42 -44.33 26.07
CA THR A 3 -5.05 -42.91 26.20
C THR A 3 -5.70 -42.14 25.05
N ALA A 4 -6.83 -41.49 25.35
CA ALA A 4 -7.53 -40.62 24.43
C ALA A 4 -6.60 -39.48 23.95
N LYS A 5 -6.27 -39.50 22.65
CA LYS A 5 -5.73 -38.35 21.93
C LYS A 5 -6.69 -37.18 22.09
N LYS A 6 -6.38 -36.24 22.99
CA LYS A 6 -6.96 -34.88 22.98
C LYS A 6 -6.55 -34.24 21.66
N GLN A 7 -7.40 -34.32 20.64
CA GLN A 7 -7.32 -33.48 19.45
C GLN A 7 -7.45 -32.03 19.91
N LYS A 8 -6.31 -31.31 19.94
CA LYS A 8 -6.25 -29.89 20.25
C LYS A 8 -6.89 -29.12 19.10
N LYS A 9 -7.98 -28.41 19.40
CA LYS A 9 -8.70 -27.52 18.48
C LYS A 9 -7.74 -26.49 17.87
N LYS A 10 -7.78 -26.34 16.54
CA LYS A 10 -7.32 -25.13 15.84
C LYS A 10 -7.99 -23.90 16.48
N PRO A 11 -7.33 -22.73 16.53
CA PRO A 11 -8.01 -21.50 16.86
C PRO A 11 -8.99 -21.21 15.71
N GLU A 12 -10.24 -21.61 15.90
CA GLU A 12 -11.37 -21.06 15.17
C GLU A 12 -11.29 -19.55 15.42
N LEU A 13 -11.30 -18.73 14.34
CA LEU A 13 -11.72 -17.34 14.43
C LEU A 13 -12.90 -17.31 15.40
N GLU A 14 -12.87 -16.45 16.42
CA GLU A 14 -13.96 -16.31 17.39
C GLU A 14 -15.23 -15.83 16.64
N GLY A 15 -15.84 -16.73 15.87
CA GLY A 15 -17.18 -16.60 15.35
C GLY A 15 -18.06 -16.64 16.57
N GLY A 16 -18.63 -15.50 16.91
CA GLY A 16 -19.37 -15.33 18.14
C GLY A 16 -20.50 -16.36 18.29
N LYS A 17 -20.85 -16.56 19.56
CA LYS A 17 -21.75 -17.63 20.01
C LYS A 17 -23.22 -17.21 19.92
N ASP A 18 -23.50 -16.01 19.42
CA ASP A 18 -24.83 -15.44 19.52
C ASP A 18 -25.73 -15.99 18.42
N LYS A 19 -26.84 -16.60 18.87
CA LYS A 19 -27.84 -17.19 18.00
C LYS A 19 -28.80 -16.11 17.51
N ALA A 20 -29.27 -16.26 16.27
CA ALA A 20 -30.30 -15.40 15.73
C ALA A 20 -31.60 -15.51 16.55
N SER A 21 -32.16 -14.35 16.91
CA SER A 21 -33.43 -14.25 17.62
C SER A 21 -34.60 -14.42 16.65
N SER A 22 -35.79 -14.77 17.17
CA SER A 22 -37.02 -14.78 16.37
C SER A 22 -37.57 -13.38 16.09
N SER A 23 -37.13 -12.36 16.83
CA SER A 23 -37.54 -10.97 16.61
C SER A 23 -36.59 -10.32 15.62
N LEU A 24 -37.13 -9.86 14.49
CA LEU A 24 -36.38 -9.12 13.48
C LEU A 24 -35.70 -7.88 14.07
N ASP A 25 -36.43 -7.13 14.90
CA ASP A 25 -35.95 -5.90 15.52
C ASP A 25 -34.73 -6.15 16.43
N LYS A 26 -34.66 -7.30 17.12
CA LYS A 26 -33.49 -7.67 17.94
C LYS A 26 -32.26 -7.98 17.08
N ASN A 27 -32.43 -8.74 16.00
CA ASN A 27 -31.34 -9.07 15.09
C ASN A 27 -30.81 -7.82 14.37
N LEU A 28 -31.71 -6.93 13.95
CA LEU A 28 -31.35 -5.68 13.29
C LEU A 28 -30.59 -4.74 14.23
N ARG A 29 -31.03 -4.61 15.49
CA ARG A 29 -30.28 -3.84 16.50
C ARG A 29 -28.90 -4.42 16.73
N TYR A 30 -28.78 -5.74 16.87
CA TYR A 30 -27.48 -6.40 17.04
C TYR A 30 -26.51 -6.08 15.89
N LEU A 31 -26.98 -6.16 14.63
CA LEU A 31 -26.15 -5.81 13.47
C LEU A 31 -25.79 -4.32 13.44
N LYS A 32 -26.76 -3.43 13.69
CA LYS A 32 -26.53 -1.97 13.71
C LYS A 32 -25.54 -1.56 14.81
N ASP A 33 -25.60 -2.17 15.99
CA ASP A 33 -24.68 -1.89 17.09
C ASP A 33 -23.27 -2.39 16.78
N LYS A 34 -23.12 -3.59 16.21
CA LYS A 34 -21.81 -4.14 15.84
C LYS A 34 -21.18 -3.43 14.65
N LEU A 35 -22.00 -2.99 13.71
CA LEU A 35 -21.62 -2.35 12.47
C LEU A 35 -21.94 -0.84 12.50
N GLU A 36 -21.89 -0.25 13.69
CA GLU A 36 -21.88 1.21 13.88
C GLU A 36 -20.71 1.81 13.09
N ASP A 37 -20.85 3.05 12.62
CA ASP A 37 -19.86 3.77 11.78
C ASP A 37 -19.44 2.99 10.52
N CYS A 38 -20.38 2.27 9.90
CA CYS A 38 -20.19 1.57 8.63
C CYS A 38 -21.22 2.04 7.59
N ASP A 39 -20.98 3.22 7.00
CA ASP A 39 -21.86 3.83 5.98
C ASP A 39 -21.77 3.15 4.60
N ASP A 40 -20.96 2.09 4.51
CA ASP A 40 -20.90 1.16 3.39
C ASP A 40 -21.90 0.01 3.47
N ILE A 41 -22.67 -0.10 4.56
CA ILE A 41 -23.66 -1.17 4.74
C ILE A 41 -25.06 -0.64 4.51
N VAL A 42 -25.80 -1.31 3.63
CA VAL A 42 -27.18 -0.96 3.30
C VAL A 42 -28.14 -1.89 4.02
N TYR A 43 -29.10 -1.30 4.73
CA TYR A 43 -30.21 -1.99 5.36
C TYR A 43 -31.51 -1.63 4.62
N ARG A 44 -32.10 -2.61 3.92
CA ARG A 44 -33.33 -2.42 3.14
C ARG A 44 -34.46 -3.24 3.75
N GLU A 45 -35.41 -2.56 4.38
CA GLU A 45 -36.62 -3.18 4.93
C GLU A 45 -37.72 -3.28 3.87
N PHE A 46 -38.40 -4.42 3.78
CA PHE A 46 -39.52 -4.62 2.85
C PHE A 46 -40.52 -5.64 3.40
N ARG A 47 -41.68 -5.73 2.75
CA ARG A 47 -42.77 -6.64 3.16
C ARG A 47 -43.14 -7.60 2.04
N VAL A 48 -43.37 -8.86 2.41
CA VAL A 48 -43.63 -9.97 1.49
C VAL A 48 -45.00 -10.62 1.78
N GLY A 49 -45.60 -11.19 0.74
CA GLY A 49 -46.89 -11.91 0.77
C GLY A 49 -48.08 -11.09 0.29
N ASN A 50 -49.21 -11.76 -0.01
CA ASN A 50 -50.39 -11.17 -0.66
C ASN A 50 -50.98 -9.98 0.12
N ARG A 51 -50.89 -10.01 1.45
CA ARG A 51 -51.32 -8.93 2.35
C ARG A 51 -50.16 -8.12 2.95
N GLN A 52 -48.93 -8.30 2.44
CA GLN A 52 -47.72 -7.67 2.97
C GLN A 52 -47.51 -7.92 4.48
N GLN A 53 -47.83 -9.12 4.94
CA GLN A 53 -47.91 -9.46 6.36
C GLN A 53 -46.55 -9.86 6.97
N PHE A 54 -45.57 -10.23 6.15
CA PHE A 54 -44.26 -10.67 6.63
C PHE A 54 -43.21 -9.57 6.41
N ARG A 55 -42.50 -9.20 7.47
CA ARG A 55 -41.41 -8.21 7.43
C ARG A 55 -40.09 -8.91 7.13
N PHE A 56 -39.36 -8.35 6.16
CA PHE A 56 -38.05 -8.80 5.73
C PHE A 56 -37.06 -7.64 5.79
N VAL A 57 -35.79 -7.94 6.05
CA VAL A 57 -34.70 -6.98 5.92
C VAL A 57 -33.58 -7.63 5.11
N LEU A 58 -33.21 -6.98 4.02
CA LEU A 58 -32.03 -7.30 3.23
C LEU A 58 -30.87 -6.42 3.72
N VAL A 59 -29.74 -7.03 4.04
CA VAL A 59 -28.51 -6.36 4.48
C VAL A 59 -27.37 -6.76 3.55
N TYR A 60 -26.66 -5.79 3.00
CA TYR A 60 -25.50 -6.04 2.14
C TYR A 60 -24.47 -4.92 2.26
N VAL A 61 -23.22 -5.21 1.88
CA VAL A 61 -22.15 -4.21 1.78
C VAL A 61 -22.17 -3.64 0.37
N ASP A 62 -22.37 -2.33 0.25
CA ASP A 62 -22.33 -1.64 -1.03
C ASP A 62 -20.94 -1.71 -1.66
N GLY A 63 -20.88 -1.99 -2.97
CA GLY A 63 -19.64 -2.17 -3.72
C GLY A 63 -19.00 -3.56 -3.64
N LEU A 64 -19.45 -4.46 -2.75
CA LEU A 64 -19.02 -5.87 -2.74
C LEU A 64 -19.97 -6.82 -3.47
N ILE A 65 -21.21 -6.39 -3.68
CA ILE A 65 -22.28 -7.20 -4.26
C ILE A 65 -22.49 -6.93 -5.75
N ASP A 66 -23.06 -7.91 -6.44
CA ASP A 66 -23.70 -7.70 -7.73
C ASP A 66 -25.09 -7.08 -7.52
N ARG A 67 -25.23 -5.81 -7.89
CA ARG A 67 -26.49 -5.06 -7.71
C ARG A 67 -27.61 -5.62 -8.58
N ASP A 68 -27.32 -6.05 -9.80
CA ASP A 68 -28.33 -6.57 -10.72
C ASP A 68 -28.88 -7.89 -10.20
N MET A 69 -28.01 -8.74 -9.65
CA MET A 69 -28.43 -9.99 -9.00
C MET A 69 -29.35 -9.71 -7.80
N ILE A 70 -29.02 -8.73 -6.96
CA ILE A 70 -29.84 -8.39 -5.80
C ILE A 70 -31.20 -7.80 -6.18
N ASP A 71 -31.23 -6.87 -7.14
CA ASP A 71 -32.49 -6.25 -7.55
C ASP A 71 -33.39 -7.23 -8.32
N GLN A 72 -32.81 -8.04 -9.22
CA GLN A 72 -33.59 -8.95 -10.08
C GLN A 72 -33.91 -10.30 -9.43
N GLU A 73 -32.96 -10.93 -8.76
CA GLU A 73 -33.15 -12.29 -8.24
C GLU A 73 -33.70 -12.33 -6.82
N VAL A 74 -33.34 -11.33 -5.99
CA VAL A 74 -33.76 -11.28 -4.59
C VAL A 74 -34.99 -10.39 -4.43
N LEU A 75 -34.87 -9.11 -4.76
CA LEU A 75 -35.93 -8.13 -4.46
C LEU A 75 -37.16 -8.31 -5.37
N ASN A 76 -36.98 -8.40 -6.68
CA ASN A 76 -38.11 -8.63 -7.60
C ASN A 76 -38.82 -9.95 -7.30
N SER A 77 -38.09 -11.02 -7.05
CA SER A 77 -38.71 -12.33 -6.77
C SER A 77 -39.44 -12.36 -5.43
N LEU A 78 -38.86 -11.81 -4.36
CA LEU A 78 -39.51 -11.76 -3.05
C LEU A 78 -40.65 -10.73 -3.00
N MET A 79 -40.56 -9.59 -3.70
CA MET A 79 -41.57 -8.54 -3.63
C MET A 79 -42.72 -8.71 -4.64
N LEU A 80 -42.46 -9.26 -5.83
CA LEU A 80 -43.45 -9.38 -6.91
C LEU A 80 -43.93 -10.83 -7.10
N GLN A 81 -43.01 -11.79 -7.22
CA GLN A 81 -43.38 -13.17 -7.54
C GLN A 81 -43.98 -13.90 -6.31
N ALA A 82 -43.44 -13.67 -5.12
CA ALA A 82 -44.00 -14.23 -3.89
C ALA A 82 -45.38 -13.66 -3.49
N ARG A 83 -45.85 -12.58 -4.14
CA ARG A 83 -47.25 -12.09 -4.04
C ARG A 83 -48.24 -12.88 -4.89
N GLN A 84 -47.76 -13.71 -5.81
CA GLN A 84 -48.62 -14.53 -6.67
C GLN A 84 -48.82 -15.93 -6.08
N ALA A 85 -47.96 -16.34 -5.15
CA ALA A 85 -48.16 -17.55 -4.37
C ALA A 85 -49.32 -17.33 -3.38
N ASN A 86 -50.36 -18.16 -3.45
CA ASN A 86 -51.47 -18.12 -2.49
C ASN A 86 -51.02 -18.66 -1.13
N LEU A 87 -50.35 -17.83 -0.32
CA LEU A 87 -50.06 -18.17 1.07
C LEU A 87 -51.33 -18.07 1.91
N SER A 88 -51.90 -19.22 2.28
CA SER A 88 -53.04 -19.30 3.20
C SER A 88 -52.68 -18.74 4.59
N PRO A 89 -53.61 -18.08 5.31
CA PRO A 89 -53.32 -17.38 6.58
C PRO A 89 -52.94 -18.27 7.78
N GLY A 90 -52.89 -19.60 7.61
CA GLY A 90 -52.60 -20.57 8.68
C GLY A 90 -51.22 -21.24 8.57
N ILE A 91 -50.39 -20.80 7.63
CA ILE A 91 -49.09 -21.39 7.35
C ILE A 91 -48.07 -20.84 8.37
N LEU A 92 -47.49 -21.74 9.17
CA LEU A 92 -46.46 -21.43 10.17
C LEU A 92 -45.31 -20.65 9.51
N THR A 93 -44.65 -19.76 10.28
CA THR A 93 -43.46 -18.98 9.85
C THR A 93 -42.35 -19.83 9.21
N GLY A 94 -42.30 -21.14 9.49
CA GLY A 94 -41.37 -22.09 8.86
C GLY A 94 -41.64 -22.36 7.37
N ASP A 95 -42.89 -22.26 6.92
CA ASP A 95 -43.26 -22.52 5.52
C ASP A 95 -43.11 -21.29 4.63
N VAL A 96 -43.26 -20.07 5.17
CA VAL A 96 -42.95 -18.83 4.44
C VAL A 96 -41.45 -18.75 4.13
N PHE A 97 -40.64 -19.20 5.09
CA PHE A 97 -39.20 -19.30 4.95
C PHE A 97 -38.79 -20.38 3.94
N SER A 98 -39.42 -21.56 4.00
CA SER A 98 -39.18 -22.63 3.02
C SER A 98 -39.67 -22.25 1.62
N LEU A 99 -40.75 -21.46 1.49
CA LEU A 99 -41.26 -20.93 0.23
C LEU A 99 -40.34 -19.85 -0.37
N ALA A 100 -39.82 -18.94 0.46
CA ALA A 100 -38.81 -17.97 0.03
C ALA A 100 -37.55 -18.68 -0.49
N LEU A 101 -37.11 -19.72 0.21
CA LEU A 101 -35.93 -20.52 -0.13
C LEU A 101 -36.12 -21.43 -1.36
N ARG A 102 -37.30 -22.05 -1.52
CA ARG A 102 -37.54 -23.11 -2.54
C ARG A 102 -38.24 -22.63 -3.80
N SER A 103 -38.88 -21.46 -3.78
CA SER A 103 -39.78 -21.03 -4.86
C SER A 103 -39.63 -19.57 -5.29
N ALA A 104 -38.95 -18.72 -4.53
CA ALA A 104 -38.78 -17.31 -4.88
C ALA A 104 -37.32 -16.92 -5.16
N LEU A 105 -36.33 -17.46 -4.45
CA LEU A 105 -34.93 -17.17 -4.76
C LEU A 105 -34.45 -18.04 -5.92
N THR A 106 -34.14 -17.42 -7.06
CA THR A 106 -33.60 -18.10 -8.26
C THR A 106 -32.08 -18.33 -8.20
N THR A 107 -31.41 -17.75 -7.19
CA THR A 107 -29.97 -17.82 -7.00
C THR A 107 -29.53 -19.20 -6.52
N GLY A 108 -28.45 -19.75 -7.11
CA GLY A 108 -27.94 -21.09 -6.81
C GLY A 108 -27.26 -21.28 -5.45
N GLU A 109 -26.85 -20.21 -4.77
CA GLU A 109 -26.13 -20.26 -3.49
C GLU A 109 -26.94 -19.57 -2.37
N VAL A 110 -27.82 -20.32 -1.69
CA VAL A 110 -28.49 -19.85 -0.48
C VAL A 110 -28.18 -20.79 0.69
N LYS A 111 -27.73 -20.21 1.81
CA LYS A 111 -27.39 -20.93 3.03
C LYS A 111 -28.19 -20.40 4.21
N GLU A 112 -28.70 -21.30 5.04
CA GLU A 112 -29.27 -20.95 6.34
C GLU A 112 -28.17 -20.92 7.41
N GLU A 113 -28.09 -19.85 8.19
CA GLU A 113 -27.15 -19.73 9.29
C GLU A 113 -27.87 -19.40 10.62
N GLU A 114 -27.59 -20.18 11.65
CA GLU A 114 -28.23 -20.03 12.98
C GLU A 114 -27.54 -18.97 13.84
N TYR A 115 -26.29 -18.65 13.54
CA TYR A 115 -25.46 -17.71 14.31
C TYR A 115 -25.33 -16.39 13.57
N ILE A 116 -25.73 -15.31 14.24
CA ILE A 116 -25.72 -13.99 13.63
C ILE A 116 -24.29 -13.52 13.36
N ASP A 117 -23.33 -13.89 14.22
CA ASP A 117 -21.92 -13.56 14.03
C ASP A 117 -21.31 -14.22 12.80
N LYS A 118 -21.68 -15.47 12.52
CA LYS A 118 -21.25 -16.17 11.31
C LYS A 118 -21.84 -15.52 10.06
N SER A 119 -23.12 -15.12 10.14
CA SER A 119 -23.76 -14.40 9.04
C SER A 119 -23.09 -13.05 8.77
N MET A 120 -22.62 -12.35 9.81
CA MET A 120 -21.88 -11.10 9.67
C MET A 120 -20.52 -11.30 8.96
N ILE A 121 -19.81 -12.40 9.20
CA ILE A 121 -18.58 -12.72 8.45
C ILE A 121 -18.88 -12.95 6.96
N SER A 122 -20.00 -13.61 6.65
CA SER A 122 -20.47 -13.77 5.27
C SER A 122 -20.83 -12.43 4.63
N LEU A 123 -21.54 -11.55 5.35
CA LEU A 123 -21.85 -10.18 4.92
C LEU A 123 -20.58 -9.41 4.53
N LEU A 124 -19.59 -9.40 5.42
CA LEU A 124 -18.30 -8.75 5.19
C LEU A 124 -17.45 -9.43 4.10
N SER A 125 -17.83 -10.64 3.69
CA SER A 125 -17.23 -11.36 2.56
C SER A 125 -17.94 -11.09 1.23
N GLY A 126 -18.95 -10.19 1.20
CA GLY A 126 -19.69 -9.82 -0.01
C GLY A 126 -20.96 -10.64 -0.26
N ASP A 127 -21.42 -11.41 0.72
CA ASP A 127 -22.73 -12.05 0.66
C ASP A 127 -23.82 -11.12 1.18
N SER A 128 -25.07 -11.35 0.78
CA SER A 128 -26.22 -10.60 1.28
C SER A 128 -26.97 -11.40 2.34
N LEU A 129 -27.45 -10.72 3.37
CA LEU A 129 -28.24 -11.32 4.44
C LEU A 129 -29.70 -10.97 4.27
N VAL A 130 -30.58 -11.96 4.39
CA VAL A 130 -32.03 -11.76 4.47
C VAL A 130 -32.51 -12.23 5.85
N LEU A 131 -33.03 -11.28 6.62
CA LEU A 131 -33.64 -11.50 7.93
C LEU A 131 -35.16 -11.53 7.77
N VAL A 132 -35.81 -12.48 8.42
CA VAL A 132 -37.27 -12.67 8.34
C VAL A 132 -37.86 -12.61 9.75
N ASP A 133 -38.91 -11.82 9.92
CA ASP A 133 -39.59 -11.69 11.21
C ASP A 133 -40.27 -13.00 11.64
N GLY A 134 -40.10 -13.37 12.91
CA GLY A 134 -40.57 -14.64 13.46
C GLY A 134 -39.66 -15.84 13.18
N PHE A 135 -38.53 -15.68 12.46
CA PHE A 135 -37.63 -16.77 12.11
C PHE A 135 -36.29 -16.68 12.85
N LYS A 136 -35.79 -17.82 13.35
CA LYS A 136 -34.57 -17.91 14.20
C LYS A 136 -33.28 -18.21 13.41
N LYS A 137 -33.28 -17.99 12.09
CA LYS A 137 -32.07 -18.13 11.26
C LYS A 137 -31.97 -16.98 10.28
N VAL A 138 -30.77 -16.76 9.78
CA VAL A 138 -30.46 -15.77 8.75
C VAL A 138 -30.27 -16.50 7.42
N LEU A 139 -30.87 -15.98 6.35
CA LEU A 139 -30.57 -16.43 4.99
C LEU A 139 -29.34 -15.69 4.48
N VAL A 140 -28.33 -16.43 4.07
CA VAL A 140 -27.12 -15.91 3.42
C VAL A 140 -27.25 -16.22 1.93
N ILE A 141 -27.28 -15.19 1.10
CA ILE A 141 -27.38 -15.30 -0.36
C ILE A 141 -26.01 -14.96 -0.94
N GLY A 142 -25.47 -15.87 -1.75
CA GLY A 142 -24.21 -15.67 -2.45
C GLY A 142 -24.35 -14.63 -3.55
N SER A 143 -24.00 -13.38 -3.25
CA SER A 143 -24.20 -12.22 -4.12
C SER A 143 -22.92 -11.48 -4.47
N LYS A 144 -21.77 -12.15 -4.37
CA LYS A 144 -20.45 -11.54 -4.52
C LYS A 144 -20.24 -11.00 -5.94
N GLY A 145 -20.06 -9.70 -6.07
CA GLY A 145 -19.86 -9.00 -7.35
C GLY A 145 -18.61 -8.12 -7.35
N TRP A 146 -17.50 -8.63 -6.78
CA TRP A 146 -16.27 -7.88 -6.54
C TRP A 146 -15.89 -6.92 -7.68
N PRO A 147 -15.39 -5.71 -7.38
CA PRO A 147 -14.93 -4.78 -8.40
C PRO A 147 -13.76 -5.41 -9.16
N SER A 148 -13.99 -5.78 -10.43
CA SER A 148 -13.00 -6.39 -11.32
C SER A 148 -12.71 -5.56 -12.56
N ARG A 149 -13.67 -4.74 -13.02
CA ARG A 149 -13.46 -3.79 -14.12
C ARG A 149 -13.05 -2.43 -13.54
N GLY A 150 -11.92 -1.89 -13.99
CA GLY A 150 -11.46 -0.52 -13.67
C GLY A 150 -10.36 -0.41 -12.61
N VAL A 151 -10.06 -1.48 -11.87
CA VAL A 151 -8.92 -1.51 -10.93
C VAL A 151 -7.63 -1.70 -11.73
N GLN A 152 -6.83 -0.64 -11.82
CA GLN A 152 -5.58 -0.62 -12.58
C GLN A 152 -4.37 -0.78 -11.67
N GLU A 153 -3.18 -0.96 -12.27
CA GLU A 153 -1.92 -1.00 -11.52
C GLU A 153 -1.54 0.41 -11.03
N PRO A 154 -1.11 0.57 -9.76
CA PRO A 154 -0.68 1.86 -9.25
C PRO A 154 0.49 2.38 -10.09
N GLN A 155 0.34 3.58 -10.66
CA GLN A 155 1.34 4.14 -11.56
C GLN A 155 2.50 4.78 -10.79
N THR A 156 2.22 5.34 -9.60
CA THR A 156 3.24 6.00 -8.78
C THR A 156 3.99 5.03 -7.85
N GLU A 157 3.41 3.86 -7.55
CA GLU A 157 3.97 2.84 -6.64
C GLU A 157 4.11 1.46 -7.31
N VAL A 158 4.90 1.39 -8.38
CA VAL A 158 5.16 0.13 -9.11
C VAL A 158 5.96 -0.84 -8.26
N VAL A 159 5.55 -2.12 -8.25
CA VAL A 159 6.23 -3.18 -7.50
C VAL A 159 6.51 -4.43 -8.31
N ILE A 160 7.64 -5.07 -7.99
CA ILE A 160 8.06 -6.33 -8.57
C ILE A 160 7.24 -7.47 -7.96
N ARG A 161 6.96 -7.39 -6.66
CA ARG A 161 6.22 -8.40 -5.91
C ARG A 161 5.21 -7.75 -4.97
N GLY A 162 3.98 -8.23 -4.99
CA GLY A 162 2.91 -7.74 -4.13
C GLY A 162 1.59 -7.62 -4.89
N SER A 163 0.62 -6.96 -4.26
CA SER A 163 -0.65 -6.67 -4.92
C SER A 163 -0.46 -5.60 -5.99
N ARG A 164 -1.08 -5.81 -7.15
CA ARG A 164 -1.07 -4.87 -8.30
C ARG A 164 -2.37 -4.11 -8.47
N ASP A 165 -3.36 -4.30 -7.61
CA ASP A 165 -4.54 -3.44 -7.61
C ASP A 165 -4.22 -2.10 -6.94
N GLY A 166 -4.46 -1.01 -7.66
CA GLY A 166 -4.48 0.35 -7.14
C GLY A 166 -5.91 0.81 -6.83
N PHE A 167 -6.02 1.84 -6.01
CA PHE A 167 -7.26 2.58 -5.85
C PHE A 167 -7.66 3.30 -7.15
N THR A 168 -8.93 3.63 -7.26
CA THR A 168 -9.52 4.36 -8.39
C THR A 168 -10.13 5.67 -7.91
N GLU A 169 -10.65 6.48 -8.82
CA GLU A 169 -11.30 7.76 -8.49
C GLU A 169 -12.65 7.58 -7.78
N THR A 170 -13.20 6.37 -7.71
CA THR A 170 -14.51 6.11 -7.10
C THR A 170 -14.37 5.64 -5.65
N MET A 171 -14.81 6.45 -4.69
CA MET A 171 -14.70 6.15 -3.25
C MET A 171 -15.29 4.78 -2.88
N ARG A 172 -16.46 4.43 -3.41
CA ARG A 172 -17.14 3.15 -3.12
C ARG A 172 -16.36 1.92 -3.60
N VAL A 173 -15.65 2.03 -4.72
CA VAL A 173 -14.75 0.98 -5.20
C VAL A 173 -13.56 0.83 -4.25
N ASN A 174 -13.02 1.96 -3.77
CA ASN A 174 -11.90 1.98 -2.83
C ASN A 174 -12.27 1.35 -1.47
N THR A 175 -13.44 1.67 -0.92
CA THR A 175 -13.93 1.05 0.32
C THR A 175 -14.16 -0.46 0.15
N ALA A 176 -14.66 -0.89 -1.01
CA ALA A 176 -14.82 -2.30 -1.34
C ALA A 176 -13.47 -3.05 -1.44
N LEU A 177 -12.45 -2.46 -2.06
CA LEU A 177 -11.08 -3.01 -2.11
C LEU A 177 -10.48 -3.19 -0.72
N LEU A 178 -10.81 -2.29 0.21
CA LEU A 178 -10.38 -2.37 1.60
C LEU A 178 -11.11 -3.49 2.36
N ARG A 179 -12.45 -3.54 2.30
CA ARG A 179 -13.27 -4.59 2.92
C ARG A 179 -12.91 -5.99 2.41
N ARG A 180 -12.55 -6.13 1.13
CA ARG A 180 -12.10 -7.40 0.55
C ARG A 180 -10.89 -8.00 1.30
N ARG A 181 -9.99 -7.13 1.78
CA ARG A 181 -8.79 -7.48 2.55
C ARG A 181 -9.08 -7.61 4.04
N LEU A 182 -9.87 -6.70 4.59
CA LEU A 182 -10.20 -6.59 6.00
C LEU A 182 -11.67 -6.92 6.24
N ARG A 183 -11.95 -8.21 6.46
CA ARG A 183 -13.30 -8.74 6.72
C ARG A 183 -13.62 -8.81 8.20
N ASP A 184 -13.35 -7.70 8.90
CA ASP A 184 -13.50 -7.59 10.34
C ASP A 184 -14.60 -6.56 10.67
N PRO A 185 -15.57 -6.88 11.56
CA PRO A 185 -16.59 -5.91 12.00
C PRO A 185 -16.02 -4.67 12.69
N ASN A 186 -14.79 -4.76 13.21
CA ASN A 186 -14.09 -3.63 13.81
C ASN A 186 -13.51 -2.66 12.77
N LEU A 187 -13.50 -3.02 11.48
CA LEU A 187 -13.22 -2.04 10.42
C LEU A 187 -14.44 -1.14 10.27
N LYS A 188 -14.27 0.12 10.66
CA LYS A 188 -15.25 1.20 10.53
C LYS A 188 -14.93 2.02 9.29
N ILE A 189 -15.97 2.46 8.59
CA ILE A 189 -15.91 3.31 7.39
C ILE A 189 -17.02 4.35 7.54
N LYS A 190 -16.69 5.48 8.15
CA LYS A 190 -17.60 6.60 8.40
C LYS A 190 -17.52 7.59 7.25
N GLN A 191 -18.66 8.06 6.74
CA GLN A 191 -18.73 8.99 5.63
C GLN A 191 -19.16 10.38 6.07
N ILE A 192 -18.44 11.38 5.58
CA ILE A 192 -18.73 12.79 5.78
C ILE A 192 -18.69 13.52 4.43
N LYS A 193 -19.26 14.72 4.39
CA LYS A 193 -19.22 15.61 3.21
C LYS A 193 -18.45 16.87 3.55
N VAL A 194 -17.48 17.21 2.70
CA VAL A 194 -16.64 18.42 2.88
C VAL A 194 -16.71 19.30 1.63
N GLY A 195 -16.65 20.61 1.85
CA GLY A 195 -16.74 21.62 0.80
C GLY A 195 -18.15 22.19 0.63
N VAL A 196 -18.25 23.53 0.52
CA VAL A 196 -19.52 24.26 0.47
C VAL A 196 -20.28 23.97 -0.83
N ARG A 197 -19.57 23.94 -1.97
CA ARG A 197 -20.15 23.77 -3.30
C ARG A 197 -20.07 22.33 -3.79
N THR A 198 -18.89 21.70 -3.68
CA THR A 198 -18.71 20.33 -4.19
C THR A 198 -19.37 19.29 -3.30
N ARG A 199 -19.43 19.53 -1.98
CA ARG A 199 -19.93 18.57 -0.97
C ARG A 199 -19.36 17.17 -1.21
N THR A 200 -18.05 17.14 -1.43
CA THR A 200 -17.27 15.96 -1.81
C THR A 200 -17.39 14.92 -0.70
N ASP A 201 -17.71 13.68 -1.07
CA ASP A 201 -17.80 12.56 -0.14
C ASP A 201 -16.39 12.12 0.29
N ILE A 202 -16.21 11.96 1.59
CA ILE A 202 -14.97 11.49 2.22
C ILE A 202 -15.32 10.34 3.16
N ALA A 203 -14.58 9.25 3.06
CA ALA A 203 -14.68 8.12 3.98
C ALA A 203 -13.46 8.05 4.90
N ILE A 204 -13.72 8.04 6.21
CA ILE A 204 -12.74 7.83 7.26
C ILE A 204 -12.78 6.34 7.64
N ALA A 205 -11.69 5.63 7.38
CA ALA A 205 -11.55 4.22 7.70
C ALA A 205 -10.55 3.99 8.84
N TYR A 206 -10.92 3.16 9.81
CA TYR A 206 -10.09 2.81 10.98
C TYR A 206 -10.49 1.47 11.58
N MET A 207 -9.59 0.87 12.36
CA MET A 207 -9.87 -0.31 13.17
C MET A 207 -10.23 0.13 14.59
N ASP A 208 -11.51 0.10 14.98
CA ASP A 208 -12.01 0.65 16.25
C ASP A 208 -11.29 0.08 17.49
N ASN A 209 -10.95 -1.21 17.45
CA ASN A 209 -10.26 -1.87 18.55
C ASN A 209 -8.74 -1.65 18.58
N ILE A 210 -8.13 -1.04 17.55
CA ILE A 210 -6.67 -0.84 17.44
C ILE A 210 -6.31 0.65 17.47
N VAL A 211 -7.09 1.51 16.83
CA VAL A 211 -6.79 2.95 16.67
C VAL A 211 -6.65 3.66 18.02
N ASP A 212 -5.77 4.66 18.09
CA ASP A 212 -5.80 5.62 19.19
C ASP A 212 -6.97 6.60 18.99
N LYS A 213 -7.90 6.60 19.95
CA LYS A 213 -9.10 7.44 19.90
C LYS A 213 -8.79 8.93 19.85
N ASN A 214 -7.69 9.38 20.46
CA ASN A 214 -7.30 10.80 20.40
C ASN A 214 -6.90 11.20 18.98
N VAL A 215 -6.21 10.30 18.25
CA VAL A 215 -5.82 10.54 16.86
C VAL A 215 -7.06 10.57 15.97
N LEU A 216 -7.98 9.62 16.15
CA LEU A 216 -9.24 9.59 15.42
C LEU A 216 -10.06 10.87 15.62
N GLU A 217 -10.23 11.31 16.86
CA GLU A 217 -10.95 12.54 17.19
C GLU A 217 -10.30 13.77 16.55
N GLN A 218 -8.96 13.85 16.53
CA GLN A 218 -8.26 14.94 15.83
C GLN A 218 -8.49 14.92 14.32
N VAL A 219 -8.53 13.74 13.69
CA VAL A 219 -8.83 13.61 12.26
C VAL A 219 -10.25 14.08 11.95
N GLU A 220 -11.24 13.61 12.72
CA GLU A 220 -12.64 14.00 12.55
C GLU A 220 -12.82 15.51 12.74
N ASN A 221 -12.32 16.06 13.85
CA ASN A 221 -12.43 17.48 14.14
C ASN A 221 -11.78 18.36 13.05
N ARG A 222 -10.61 17.96 12.53
CA ARG A 222 -9.94 18.72 11.47
C ARG A 222 -10.75 18.68 10.19
N LEU A 223 -11.20 17.51 9.75
CA LEU A 223 -11.99 17.36 8.52
C LEU A 223 -13.34 18.12 8.60
N GLU A 224 -14.02 18.08 9.75
CA GLU A 224 -15.27 18.81 9.97
C GLU A 224 -15.06 20.34 10.02
N SER A 225 -13.87 20.80 10.45
CA SER A 225 -13.55 22.22 10.48
C SER A 225 -13.21 22.83 9.11
N ILE A 226 -13.02 22.00 8.07
CA ILE A 226 -12.66 22.47 6.73
C ILE A 226 -13.84 23.20 6.10
N ASN A 227 -13.68 24.51 5.92
CA ASN A 227 -14.65 25.35 5.24
C ASN A 227 -14.05 25.98 3.98
N ILE A 228 -14.12 25.26 2.87
CA ILE A 228 -13.67 25.71 1.55
C ILE A 228 -14.76 25.55 0.50
N ASP A 229 -14.67 26.30 -0.61
CA ASP A 229 -15.65 26.22 -1.69
C ASP A 229 -15.74 24.81 -2.31
N ALA A 230 -14.59 24.18 -2.56
CA ALA A 230 -14.50 22.93 -3.30
C ALA A 230 -13.30 22.09 -2.85
N VAL A 231 -13.50 20.77 -2.71
CA VAL A 231 -12.41 19.77 -2.58
C VAL A 231 -12.29 19.08 -3.94
N LEU A 232 -11.25 19.43 -4.70
CA LEU A 232 -11.02 18.87 -6.05
C LEU A 232 -10.08 17.67 -6.05
N GLU A 233 -9.16 17.61 -5.10
CA GLU A 233 -8.11 16.60 -5.00
C GLU A 233 -7.74 16.40 -3.52
N SER A 234 -7.20 15.22 -3.17
CA SER A 234 -6.90 14.88 -1.78
C SER A 234 -5.78 15.75 -1.18
N GLY A 235 -4.88 16.30 -1.98
CA GLY A 235 -3.87 17.27 -1.55
C GLY A 235 -4.48 18.54 -0.92
N TYR A 236 -5.72 18.92 -1.26
CA TYR A 236 -6.40 20.04 -0.60
C TYR A 236 -6.65 19.68 0.86
N LEU A 237 -7.17 18.47 1.12
CA LEU A 237 -7.40 18.00 2.48
C LEU A 237 -6.10 17.84 3.24
N GLU A 238 -5.04 17.36 2.59
CA GLU A 238 -3.70 17.25 3.16
C GLU A 238 -3.25 18.59 3.78
N GLU A 239 -3.31 19.69 3.04
CA GLU A 239 -2.91 21.01 3.54
C GLU A 239 -3.71 21.48 4.77
N PHE A 240 -5.01 21.16 4.83
CA PHE A 240 -5.86 21.54 5.98
C PHE A 240 -5.68 20.67 7.22
N ILE A 241 -5.28 19.40 7.05
CA ILE A 241 -5.16 18.46 8.17
C ILE A 241 -3.74 18.38 8.74
N GLU A 242 -2.73 18.93 8.08
CA GLU A 242 -1.36 18.95 8.58
C GLU A 242 -1.17 19.82 9.84
N ASP A 243 -0.25 19.41 10.74
CA ASP A 243 0.07 20.20 11.95
C ASP A 243 0.93 21.42 11.61
N SER A 244 1.88 21.27 10.68
CA SER A 244 2.89 22.27 10.34
C SER A 244 3.01 22.45 8.83
N TRP A 245 2.05 23.13 8.21
CA TRP A 245 1.99 23.34 6.75
C TRP A 245 3.23 24.04 6.15
N HIS A 246 3.99 24.79 6.94
CA HIS A 246 5.25 25.40 6.51
C HIS A 246 6.44 24.42 6.43
N SER A 247 6.31 23.23 7.02
CA SER A 247 7.38 22.25 7.04
C SER A 247 7.61 21.70 5.64
N PRO A 248 8.87 21.57 5.18
CA PRO A 248 9.13 20.89 3.91
C PRO A 248 8.87 19.38 4.02
N PHE A 249 8.76 18.82 5.22
CA PHE A 249 8.53 17.39 5.45
C PHE A 249 7.04 17.07 5.46
N PRO A 250 6.59 16.06 4.68
CA PRO A 250 5.20 15.66 4.63
C PRO A 250 4.76 15.04 5.96
N GLN A 251 3.58 15.45 6.45
CA GLN A 251 2.99 14.91 7.68
C GLN A 251 1.83 13.96 7.43
N VAL A 252 1.48 13.78 6.16
CA VAL A 252 0.51 12.82 5.64
C VAL A 252 1.20 11.90 4.64
N GLN A 253 0.75 10.65 4.58
CA GLN A 253 1.24 9.68 3.61
C GLN A 253 0.13 9.39 2.62
N ASN A 254 0.27 9.88 1.39
CA ASN A 254 -0.56 9.48 0.27
C ASN A 254 -0.11 8.14 -0.29
N THR A 255 -1.07 7.31 -0.71
CA THR A 255 -0.80 6.03 -1.37
C THR A 255 -1.91 5.63 -2.32
N GLU A 256 -1.55 5.02 -3.45
CA GLU A 256 -2.50 4.41 -4.40
C GLU A 256 -2.82 2.96 -4.03
N ARG A 257 -2.19 2.41 -2.98
CA ARG A 257 -2.14 0.97 -2.72
C ARG A 257 -3.10 0.51 -1.61
N PRO A 258 -4.11 -0.32 -1.93
CA PRO A 258 -5.06 -0.82 -0.93
C PRO A 258 -4.44 -1.78 0.09
N ASP A 259 -3.43 -2.54 -0.30
CA ASP A 259 -2.70 -3.42 0.61
C ASP A 259 -1.87 -2.64 1.65
N ARG A 260 -1.26 -1.52 1.24
CA ARG A 260 -0.58 -0.59 2.15
C ARG A 260 -1.55 0.01 3.16
N VAL A 261 -2.71 0.46 2.71
CA VAL A 261 -3.76 1.00 3.60
C VAL A 261 -4.26 -0.05 4.58
N ALA A 262 -4.54 -1.28 4.11
CA ALA A 262 -4.96 -2.37 4.98
C ALA A 262 -3.92 -2.68 6.08
N ALA A 263 -2.62 -2.68 5.72
CA ALA A 263 -1.54 -2.87 6.70
C ALA A 263 -1.48 -1.72 7.72
N ALA A 264 -1.62 -0.47 7.26
CA ALA A 264 -1.60 0.72 8.11
C ALA A 264 -2.76 0.73 9.13
N LEU A 265 -3.97 0.36 8.71
CA LEU A 265 -5.13 0.24 9.60
C LEU A 265 -4.92 -0.84 10.68
N LEU A 266 -4.29 -1.96 10.31
CA LEU A 266 -3.92 -3.03 11.25
C LEU A 266 -2.82 -2.61 12.24
N GLU A 267 -2.12 -1.50 11.98
CA GLU A 267 -1.14 -0.88 12.87
C GLU A 267 -1.74 0.22 13.75
N GLY A 268 -3.01 0.58 13.55
CA GLY A 268 -3.71 1.60 14.32
C GLY A 268 -3.75 2.98 13.68
N ARG A 269 -3.36 3.10 12.42
CA ARG A 269 -3.47 4.34 11.64
C ARG A 269 -4.90 4.52 11.13
N VAL A 270 -5.23 5.74 10.74
CA VAL A 270 -6.50 6.15 10.12
C VAL A 270 -6.26 6.41 8.63
N ALA A 271 -7.20 5.98 7.79
CA ALA A 271 -7.18 6.22 6.36
C ALA A 271 -8.31 7.17 5.97
N ILE A 272 -8.01 8.17 5.14
CA ILE A 272 -8.96 9.15 4.62
C ILE A 272 -9.04 8.94 3.11
N ILE A 273 -10.19 8.45 2.66
CA ILE A 273 -10.48 8.14 1.26
C ILE A 273 -11.36 9.27 0.73
N THR A 274 -10.90 9.94 -0.32
CA THR A 274 -11.63 11.07 -0.92
C THR A 274 -12.20 10.64 -2.26
N ASP A 275 -13.44 11.02 -2.54
CA ASP A 275 -14.03 10.76 -3.86
C ASP A 275 -13.38 11.62 -4.95
N ASN A 276 -13.30 11.11 -6.17
CA ASN A 276 -12.64 11.70 -7.35
C ASN A 276 -11.10 11.66 -7.36
N THR A 277 -10.45 10.87 -6.50
CA THR A 277 -8.99 10.71 -6.50
C THR A 277 -8.57 9.26 -6.21
N PRO A 278 -7.54 8.72 -6.88
CA PRO A 278 -7.00 7.39 -6.62
C PRO A 278 -6.05 7.36 -5.42
N PHE A 279 -5.85 8.48 -4.71
CA PHE A 279 -4.95 8.54 -3.56
C PHE A 279 -5.71 8.50 -2.23
N VAL A 280 -5.29 7.61 -1.35
CA VAL A 280 -5.75 7.55 0.05
C VAL A 280 -4.70 8.17 0.95
N LEU A 281 -5.14 9.03 1.86
CA LEU A 281 -4.28 9.68 2.85
C LEU A 281 -4.23 8.83 4.12
N LEU A 282 -3.04 8.55 4.63
CA LEU A 282 -2.81 7.78 5.85
C LEU A 282 -2.19 8.67 6.93
N VAL A 283 -2.81 8.70 8.10
CA VAL A 283 -2.37 9.48 9.27
C VAL A 283 -2.48 8.61 10.53
N PRO A 284 -1.62 8.80 11.55
CA PRO A 284 -0.48 9.70 11.63
C PRO A 284 0.71 9.15 10.84
N VAL A 285 1.74 9.97 10.63
CA VAL A 285 2.97 9.61 9.89
C VAL A 285 4.20 9.89 10.72
N THR A 286 5.21 9.03 10.57
CA THR A 286 6.56 9.25 11.09
C THR A 286 7.56 9.17 9.94
N LEU A 287 8.76 9.73 10.14
CA LEU A 287 9.82 9.68 9.15
C LEU A 287 10.15 8.23 8.74
N ASN A 288 10.19 7.32 9.71
CA ASN A 288 10.45 5.89 9.46
C ASN A 288 9.39 5.27 8.52
N ILE A 289 8.11 5.63 8.67
CA ILE A 289 7.01 5.12 7.82
C ILE A 289 7.17 5.57 6.36
N LEU A 290 7.71 6.76 6.11
CA LEU A 290 7.93 7.30 4.76
C LEU A 290 9.07 6.60 4.02
N PHE A 291 10.07 6.08 4.75
CA PHE A 291 11.18 5.29 4.21
C PHE A 291 10.86 3.80 4.03
N GLN A 292 9.73 3.34 4.55
CA GLN A 292 9.26 1.96 4.39
C GLN A 292 8.49 1.80 3.07
N SER A 293 8.76 0.70 2.38
CA SER A 293 7.95 0.25 1.24
C SER A 293 7.12 -0.97 1.62
N ALA A 294 5.97 -1.17 0.98
CA ALA A 294 5.19 -2.40 1.14
C ALA A 294 6.00 -3.65 0.72
N GLU A 295 6.89 -3.51 -0.28
CA GLU A 295 7.78 -4.59 -0.73
C GLU A 295 8.73 -5.08 0.37
N ASP A 296 9.08 -4.23 1.32
CA ASP A 296 9.93 -4.61 2.46
C ASP A 296 9.36 -5.80 3.20
N TYR A 297 8.02 -5.94 3.19
CA TYR A 297 7.30 -7.00 3.89
C TYR A 297 7.06 -8.25 3.04
N TYR A 298 7.06 -8.12 1.72
CA TYR A 298 6.84 -9.22 0.77
C TYR A 298 8.09 -10.01 0.46
N GLU A 299 9.26 -9.39 0.63
CA GLU A 299 10.55 -10.06 0.52
C GLU A 299 11.03 -10.69 1.82
N ARG A 300 12.08 -11.50 1.72
CA ARG A 300 12.75 -12.10 2.88
C ARG A 300 13.28 -10.98 3.79
N TRP A 301 13.14 -11.15 5.11
CA TRP A 301 13.43 -10.11 6.10
C TRP A 301 14.85 -9.49 5.96
N PHE A 302 15.87 -10.29 5.65
CA PHE A 302 17.24 -9.80 5.47
C PHE A 302 17.43 -8.99 4.18
N ILE A 303 16.75 -9.37 3.09
CA ILE A 303 16.77 -8.63 1.82
C ILE A 303 16.05 -7.30 2.00
N GLY A 304 14.85 -7.33 2.59
CA GLY A 304 14.09 -6.12 2.90
C GLY A 304 14.86 -5.17 3.81
N SER A 305 15.55 -5.70 4.84
CA SER A 305 16.40 -4.90 5.73
C SER A 305 17.58 -4.27 4.98
N PHE A 306 18.25 -5.02 4.10
CA PHE A 306 19.36 -4.50 3.31
C PHE A 306 18.91 -3.36 2.39
N ILE A 307 17.80 -3.54 1.68
CA ILE A 307 17.22 -2.49 0.81
C ILE A 307 16.82 -1.26 1.66
N ARG A 308 16.24 -1.47 2.85
CA ARG A 308 15.87 -0.38 3.75
C ARG A 308 17.09 0.44 4.20
N ILE A 309 18.20 -0.21 4.58
CA ILE A 309 19.48 0.47 4.89
C ILE A 309 19.98 1.25 3.67
N LEU A 310 19.93 0.66 2.47
CA LEU A 310 20.31 1.35 1.25
C LEU A 310 19.47 2.61 1.01
N ARG A 311 18.16 2.62 1.34
CA ARG A 311 17.33 3.83 1.23
C ARG A 311 17.76 4.92 2.21
N TYR A 312 18.07 4.57 3.45
CA TYR A 312 18.57 5.54 4.44
C TYR A 312 19.91 6.14 4.01
N VAL A 313 20.84 5.31 3.54
CA VAL A 313 22.13 5.76 3.01
C VAL A 313 21.93 6.62 1.76
N SER A 314 21.04 6.21 0.86
CA SER A 314 20.72 6.97 -0.35
C SER A 314 20.10 8.32 -0.03
N ALA A 315 19.21 8.40 0.97
CA ALA A 315 18.65 9.67 1.44
C ALA A 315 19.76 10.62 1.92
N LEU A 316 20.69 10.11 2.73
CA LEU A 316 21.83 10.88 3.24
C LEU A 316 22.74 11.35 2.10
N ILE A 317 23.10 10.45 1.16
CA ILE A 317 23.91 10.79 -0.02
C ILE A 317 23.20 11.86 -0.85
N SER A 318 21.91 11.66 -1.13
CA SER A 318 21.12 12.58 -1.96
C SER A 318 21.00 13.98 -1.35
N LEU A 319 21.16 14.13 -0.04
CA LEU A 319 21.06 15.40 0.66
C LEU A 319 22.44 16.05 0.86
N VAL A 320 23.43 15.26 1.27
CA VAL A 320 24.73 15.75 1.76
C VAL A 320 25.79 15.81 0.66
N LEU A 321 25.78 14.91 -0.32
CA LEU A 321 26.92 14.73 -1.23
C LEU A 321 27.27 16.01 -2.03
N PRO A 322 26.32 16.75 -2.64
CA PRO A 322 26.65 17.97 -3.38
C PRO A 322 27.20 19.08 -2.48
N ALA A 323 26.55 19.32 -1.34
CA ALA A 323 26.95 20.34 -0.38
C ALA A 323 28.29 19.99 0.31
N GLY A 324 28.53 18.70 0.56
CA GLY A 324 29.80 18.17 1.09
C GLY A 324 30.94 18.31 0.10
N TYR A 325 30.69 18.04 -1.19
CA TYR A 325 31.69 18.26 -2.24
C TYR A 325 32.15 19.73 -2.28
N ILE A 326 31.22 20.69 -2.25
CA ILE A 326 31.55 22.13 -2.23
C ILE A 326 32.36 22.48 -0.98
N ALA A 327 31.89 22.04 0.19
CA ALA A 327 32.52 22.35 1.47
C ALA A 327 33.97 21.84 1.56
N ILE A 328 34.24 20.63 1.05
CA ILE A 328 35.57 20.02 1.09
C ILE A 328 36.47 20.66 0.03
N THR A 329 36.01 20.75 -1.22
CA THR A 329 36.86 21.23 -2.32
C THR A 329 37.18 22.72 -2.24
N SER A 330 36.27 23.54 -1.73
CA SER A 330 36.44 25.00 -1.69
C SER A 330 37.11 25.49 -0.40
N TYR A 331 36.88 24.82 0.73
CA TYR A 331 37.33 25.31 2.05
C TYR A 331 38.31 24.38 2.77
N HIS A 332 38.23 23.06 2.55
CA HIS A 332 39.02 22.09 3.31
C HIS A 332 39.67 21.02 2.40
N PRO A 333 40.46 21.42 1.38
CA PRO A 333 41.04 20.47 0.44
C PRO A 333 42.03 19.49 1.11
N GLY A 334 42.61 19.87 2.25
CA GLY A 334 43.53 19.03 3.03
C GLY A 334 42.89 17.83 3.72
N LEU A 335 41.56 17.69 3.69
CA LEU A 335 40.87 16.48 4.16
C LEU A 335 40.94 15.34 3.13
N MET A 336 41.27 15.64 1.87
CA MET A 336 41.38 14.65 0.81
C MET A 336 42.81 14.11 0.74
N PRO A 337 43.00 12.83 0.36
CA PRO A 337 44.32 12.33 -0.03
C PRO A 337 44.93 13.22 -1.12
N SER A 338 46.21 13.54 -0.99
CA SER A 338 46.90 14.49 -1.87
C SER A 338 46.73 14.16 -3.36
N ASP A 339 46.78 12.87 -3.72
CA ASP A 339 46.60 12.41 -5.11
C ASP A 339 45.21 12.74 -5.65
N LEU A 340 44.17 12.56 -4.82
CA LEU A 340 42.79 12.88 -5.19
C LEU A 340 42.58 14.39 -5.31
N ALA A 341 43.15 15.17 -4.39
CA ALA A 341 43.07 16.63 -4.43
C ALA A 341 43.75 17.19 -5.69
N LEU A 342 44.94 16.67 -6.05
CA LEU A 342 45.66 17.06 -7.27
C LEU A 342 44.88 16.66 -8.53
N TYR A 343 44.27 15.48 -8.55
CA TYR A 343 43.42 15.05 -9.66
C TYR A 343 42.21 15.99 -9.82
N ILE A 344 41.50 16.30 -8.74
CA ILE A 344 40.36 17.23 -8.75
C ILE A 344 40.80 18.61 -9.26
N ALA A 345 41.91 19.13 -8.75
CA ALA A 345 42.46 20.42 -9.19
C ALA A 345 42.79 20.40 -10.69
N GLY A 346 43.39 19.31 -11.19
CA GLY A 346 43.68 19.11 -12.60
C GLY A 346 42.43 19.12 -13.48
N THR A 347 41.35 18.46 -13.05
CA THR A 347 40.07 18.44 -13.79
C THR A 347 39.32 19.77 -13.79
N ARG A 348 39.74 20.73 -12.96
CA ARG A 348 39.19 22.09 -12.90
C ARG A 348 39.97 23.09 -13.77
N ILE A 349 41.11 22.69 -14.35
CA ILE A 349 41.87 23.55 -15.25
C ILE A 349 41.02 23.82 -16.50
N GLY A 350 40.62 25.08 -16.69
CA GLY A 350 39.77 25.51 -17.80
C GLY A 350 38.28 25.63 -17.47
N VAL A 351 37.85 25.28 -16.24
CA VAL A 351 36.47 25.50 -15.80
C VAL A 351 36.35 26.92 -15.20
N PRO A 352 35.52 27.81 -15.78
CA PRO A 352 35.48 29.21 -15.37
C PRO A 352 34.64 29.46 -14.11
N PHE A 353 33.86 28.47 -13.66
CA PHE A 353 32.92 28.61 -12.57
C PHE A 353 33.44 27.98 -11.26
N PRO A 354 33.10 28.56 -10.09
CA PRO A 354 33.37 27.95 -8.80
C PRO A 354 32.50 26.71 -8.58
N ALA A 355 32.95 25.82 -7.70
CA ALA A 355 32.26 24.56 -7.38
C ALA A 355 30.78 24.74 -7.01
N PHE A 356 30.44 25.81 -6.28
CA PHE A 356 29.05 26.12 -5.96
C PHE A 356 28.19 26.37 -7.20
N LEU A 357 28.66 27.18 -8.15
CA LEU A 357 27.89 27.54 -9.33
C LEU A 357 27.76 26.34 -10.29
N GLU A 358 28.81 25.53 -10.42
CA GLU A 358 28.74 24.24 -11.13
C GLU A 358 27.64 23.33 -10.57
N ALA A 359 27.58 23.18 -9.23
CA ALA A 359 26.60 22.34 -8.56
C ALA A 359 25.18 22.89 -8.79
N VAL A 360 24.97 24.20 -8.62
CA VAL A 360 23.65 24.81 -8.82
C VAL A 360 23.16 24.64 -10.26
N ILE A 361 24.01 24.86 -11.26
CA ILE A 361 23.64 24.69 -12.68
C ILE A 361 23.26 23.22 -12.95
N MET A 362 24.07 22.28 -12.49
CA MET A 362 23.83 20.85 -12.72
C MET A 362 22.61 20.31 -11.97
N GLU A 363 22.43 20.69 -10.70
CA GLU A 363 21.27 20.28 -9.89
C GLU A 363 19.99 20.88 -10.45
N LEU A 364 19.98 22.17 -10.83
CA LEU A 364 18.83 22.80 -11.48
C LEU A 364 18.49 22.11 -12.80
N THR A 365 19.50 21.78 -13.59
CA THR A 365 19.29 21.09 -14.87
C THR A 365 18.69 19.70 -14.67
N LEU A 366 19.12 18.95 -13.66
CA LEU A 366 18.51 17.67 -13.32
C LEU A 366 17.06 17.81 -12.89
N GLU A 367 16.71 18.81 -12.08
CA GLU A 367 15.32 19.04 -11.68
C GLU A 367 14.46 19.43 -12.89
N LEU A 368 14.98 20.27 -13.80
CA LEU A 368 14.30 20.60 -15.05
C LEU A 368 14.06 19.37 -15.93
N LEU A 369 15.06 18.50 -16.06
CA LEU A 369 14.93 17.24 -16.80
C LEU A 369 13.90 16.31 -16.18
N ARG A 370 13.86 16.23 -14.85
CA ARG A 370 12.93 15.37 -14.11
C ARG A 370 11.50 15.87 -14.23
N GLU A 371 11.28 17.17 -14.09
CA GLU A 371 9.96 17.80 -14.24
C GLU A 371 9.46 17.73 -15.69
N ALA A 372 10.34 17.87 -16.67
CA ALA A 372 9.99 17.62 -18.07
C ALA A 372 9.67 16.13 -18.31
N GLY A 373 10.47 15.23 -17.74
CA GLY A 373 10.33 13.79 -17.92
C GLY A 373 9.02 13.22 -17.38
N VAL A 374 8.56 13.67 -16.21
CA VAL A 374 7.30 13.18 -15.60
C VAL A 374 6.05 13.62 -16.36
N ARG A 375 6.12 14.73 -17.09
CA ARG A 375 4.99 15.27 -17.88
C ARG A 375 4.86 14.65 -19.27
N LEU A 376 5.83 13.84 -19.69
CA LEU A 376 5.87 13.26 -21.03
C LEU A 376 5.46 11.78 -21.03
N PRO A 377 4.81 11.29 -22.11
CA PRO A 377 4.45 9.89 -22.23
C PRO A 377 5.67 8.96 -22.13
N GLY A 378 5.51 7.80 -21.48
CA GLY A 378 6.58 6.91 -21.02
C GLY A 378 7.84 6.80 -21.91
N PRO A 379 7.74 6.44 -23.21
CA PRO A 379 8.90 6.31 -24.08
C PRO A 379 9.66 7.63 -24.30
N ILE A 380 8.94 8.75 -24.35
CA ILE A 380 9.51 10.09 -24.54
C ILE A 380 10.16 10.57 -23.24
N GLY A 381 9.52 10.34 -22.09
CA GLY A 381 10.10 10.65 -20.77
C GLY A 381 11.43 9.92 -20.53
N GLN A 382 11.51 8.62 -20.84
CA GLN A 382 12.75 7.85 -20.78
C GLN A 382 13.83 8.41 -21.72
N THR A 383 13.43 8.79 -22.94
CA THR A 383 14.35 9.37 -23.93
C THR A 383 14.90 10.71 -23.47
N ILE A 384 14.08 11.59 -22.89
CA ILE A 384 14.54 12.86 -22.30
C ILE A 384 15.48 12.60 -21.13
N GLY A 385 15.23 11.59 -20.29
CA GLY A 385 16.14 11.21 -19.22
C GLY A 385 17.52 10.82 -19.76
N ILE A 386 17.57 9.98 -20.79
CA ILE A 386 18.83 9.49 -21.40
C ILE A 386 19.55 10.64 -22.13
N VAL A 387 18.85 11.34 -23.02
CA VAL A 387 19.42 12.43 -23.82
C VAL A 387 19.79 13.60 -22.91
N GLY A 388 18.92 13.98 -21.99
CA GLY A 388 19.16 15.04 -21.03
C GLY A 388 20.36 14.74 -20.13
N GLY A 389 20.43 13.57 -19.51
CA GLY A 389 21.53 13.21 -18.63
C GLY A 389 22.88 13.07 -19.37
N LEU A 390 22.89 12.36 -20.50
CA LEU A 390 24.12 12.11 -21.26
C LEU A 390 24.59 13.36 -22.01
N VAL A 391 23.71 13.98 -22.80
CA VAL A 391 24.08 15.09 -23.68
C VAL A 391 24.41 16.32 -22.87
N ILE A 392 23.61 16.67 -21.86
CA ILE A 392 23.91 17.85 -21.03
C ILE A 392 25.17 17.59 -20.20
N GLY A 393 25.30 16.41 -19.59
CA GLY A 393 26.50 16.08 -18.80
C GLY A 393 27.77 16.11 -19.65
N GLN A 394 27.77 15.46 -20.82
CA GLN A 394 28.94 15.44 -21.72
C GLN A 394 29.20 16.80 -22.35
N ALA A 395 28.18 17.51 -22.83
CA ALA A 395 28.34 18.83 -23.43
C ALA A 395 28.83 19.86 -22.39
N ALA A 396 28.35 19.81 -21.15
CA ALA A 396 28.81 20.70 -20.08
C ALA A 396 30.30 20.48 -19.76
N VAL A 397 30.75 19.23 -19.77
CA VAL A 397 32.17 18.88 -19.57
C VAL A 397 33.02 19.28 -20.77
N GLN A 398 32.57 18.98 -22.00
CA GLN A 398 33.31 19.32 -23.22
C GLN A 398 33.41 20.83 -23.46
N ALA A 399 32.36 21.58 -23.12
CA ALA A 399 32.34 23.04 -23.16
C ALA A 399 33.19 23.67 -22.04
N GLY A 400 33.74 22.87 -21.12
CA GLY A 400 34.49 23.35 -19.97
C GLY A 400 33.65 24.13 -18.96
N LEU A 401 32.32 24.01 -19.00
CA LEU A 401 31.45 24.73 -18.07
C LEU A 401 31.40 24.06 -16.69
N VAL A 402 31.58 22.74 -16.65
CA VAL A 402 31.47 21.95 -15.41
C VAL A 402 32.58 20.90 -15.37
N SER A 403 33.15 20.66 -14.19
CA SER A 403 34.16 19.61 -14.01
C SER A 403 33.56 18.19 -14.13
N PRO A 404 34.29 17.23 -14.72
CA PRO A 404 33.84 15.82 -14.79
C PRO A 404 33.42 15.24 -13.44
N ILE A 405 34.11 15.62 -12.37
CA ILE A 405 33.86 15.12 -11.02
C ILE A 405 32.54 15.67 -10.47
N MET A 406 32.18 16.92 -10.77
CA MET A 406 30.88 17.45 -10.41
C MET A 406 29.75 16.68 -11.09
N VAL A 407 29.91 16.31 -12.37
CA VAL A 407 28.91 15.50 -13.08
C VAL A 407 28.73 14.14 -12.39
N ILE A 408 29.81 13.50 -11.93
CA ILE A 408 29.73 12.24 -11.17
C ILE A 408 28.97 12.44 -9.85
N VAL A 409 29.30 13.50 -9.09
CA VAL A 409 28.63 13.84 -7.82
C VAL A 409 27.13 13.99 -8.01
N VAL A 410 26.73 14.74 -9.03
CA VAL A 410 25.33 15.01 -9.35
C VAL A 410 24.63 13.74 -9.86
N ALA A 411 25.29 12.91 -10.67
CA ALA A 411 24.74 11.63 -11.13
C ALA A 411 24.48 10.66 -9.96
N ILE A 412 25.43 10.51 -9.02
CA ILE A 412 25.25 9.67 -7.83
C ILE A 412 24.08 10.22 -6.99
N THR A 413 24.04 11.53 -6.77
CA THR A 413 22.96 12.21 -6.03
C THR A 413 21.59 11.94 -6.67
N ALA A 414 21.50 12.00 -7.99
CA ALA A 414 20.28 11.71 -8.75
C ALA A 414 19.80 10.27 -8.56
N ILE A 415 20.71 9.31 -8.70
CA ILE A 415 20.44 7.87 -8.52
C ILE A 415 19.98 7.60 -7.09
N SER A 416 20.67 8.16 -6.10
CA SER A 416 20.29 8.03 -4.69
C SER A 416 18.92 8.62 -4.40
N SER A 417 18.56 9.73 -5.04
CA SER A 417 17.22 10.33 -4.91
C SER A 417 16.09 9.43 -5.45
N PHE A 418 16.36 8.59 -6.46
CA PHE A 418 15.37 7.66 -7.02
C PHE A 418 15.15 6.40 -6.17
N ALA A 419 16.06 6.10 -5.24
CA ALA A 419 15.92 4.95 -4.33
C ALA A 419 14.86 5.18 -3.23
N LEU A 420 14.37 6.41 -3.07
CA LEU A 420 13.39 6.78 -2.05
C LEU A 420 12.01 6.18 -2.37
N SER A 421 11.36 5.61 -1.36
CA SER A 421 10.07 4.91 -1.50
C SER A 421 8.85 5.84 -1.58
N SER A 422 8.98 7.08 -1.14
CA SER A 422 7.91 8.09 -1.21
C SER A 422 8.38 9.26 -2.06
N TYR A 423 7.52 9.67 -2.99
CA TYR A 423 7.80 10.81 -3.86
C TYR A 423 7.84 12.12 -3.06
N SER A 424 6.92 12.31 -2.10
CA SER A 424 6.81 13.52 -1.27
C SER A 424 8.07 13.78 -0.44
N ILE A 425 8.61 12.79 0.26
CA ILE A 425 9.89 12.95 0.99
C ILE A 425 11.06 13.23 0.04
N GLY A 426 11.01 12.67 -1.17
CA GLY A 426 12.00 12.94 -2.21
C GLY A 426 12.00 14.39 -2.68
N ILE A 427 10.86 15.08 -2.68
CA ILE A 427 10.79 16.53 -2.95
C ILE A 427 11.37 17.31 -1.76
N SER A 428 11.01 16.95 -0.53
CA SER A 428 11.53 17.61 0.69
C SER A 428 13.06 17.62 0.70
N LEU A 429 13.69 16.47 0.44
CA LEU A 429 15.15 16.34 0.42
C LEU A 429 15.79 17.13 -0.72
N ARG A 430 15.11 17.28 -1.86
CA ARG A 430 15.59 18.09 -3.00
C ARG A 430 15.60 19.58 -2.66
N ILE A 431 14.55 20.10 -2.04
CA ILE A 431 14.49 21.51 -1.61
C ILE A 431 15.58 21.78 -0.56
N LEU A 432 15.70 20.89 0.44
CA LEU A 432 16.72 21.02 1.49
C LEU A 432 18.16 20.92 0.95
N ARG A 433 18.40 20.15 -0.11
CA ARG A 433 19.71 20.05 -0.78
C ARG A 433 20.19 21.43 -1.26
N PHE A 434 19.34 22.22 -1.90
CA PHE A 434 19.72 23.56 -2.35
C PHE A 434 20.06 24.48 -1.16
N ALA A 435 19.31 24.40 -0.06
CA ALA A 435 19.63 25.14 1.16
C ALA A 435 21.00 24.74 1.73
N LEU A 436 21.32 23.44 1.78
CA LEU A 436 22.63 22.95 2.23
C LEU A 436 23.77 23.37 1.29
N ILE A 437 23.55 23.37 -0.03
CA ILE A 437 24.51 23.88 -1.01
C ILE A 437 24.85 25.34 -0.73
N ILE A 438 23.84 26.18 -0.43
CA ILE A 438 24.03 27.59 -0.07
C ILE A 438 24.81 27.72 1.24
N PHE A 439 24.43 26.99 2.30
CA PHE A 439 25.15 27.03 3.58
C PHE A 439 26.61 26.60 3.43
N SER A 440 26.89 25.52 2.68
CA SER A 440 28.23 25.07 2.36
C SER A 440 29.02 26.09 1.54
N ALA A 441 28.36 26.81 0.64
CA ALA A 441 29.03 27.81 -0.17
C ALA A 441 29.46 29.05 0.62
N VAL A 442 28.72 29.43 1.67
CA VAL A 442 29.03 30.60 2.52
C VAL A 442 29.98 30.25 3.66
N LEU A 443 29.78 29.11 4.32
CA LEU A 443 30.46 28.75 5.59
C LEU A 443 31.28 27.44 5.49
N GLY A 444 31.41 26.85 4.31
CA GLY A 444 32.13 25.59 4.12
C GLY A 444 31.55 24.44 4.93
N LEU A 445 32.42 23.62 5.51
CA LEU A 445 32.01 22.44 6.30
C LEU A 445 31.20 22.80 7.54
N TYR A 446 31.47 23.97 8.15
CA TYR A 446 30.70 24.46 9.28
C TYR A 446 29.25 24.76 8.87
N GLY A 447 29.03 25.37 7.70
CA GLY A 447 27.71 25.61 7.14
C GLY A 447 26.92 24.34 6.89
N LEU A 448 27.58 23.31 6.34
CA LEU A 448 26.96 21.99 6.14
C LEU A 448 26.47 21.40 7.47
N MET A 449 27.32 21.39 8.49
CA MET A 449 26.99 20.84 9.81
C MET A 449 25.87 21.65 10.48
N LEU A 450 25.91 22.98 10.37
CA LEU A 450 24.86 23.85 10.89
C LEU A 450 23.51 23.59 10.19
N GLY A 451 23.51 23.47 8.85
CA GLY A 451 22.32 23.17 8.07
C GLY A 451 21.72 21.80 8.44
N LEU A 452 22.56 20.77 8.59
CA LEU A 452 22.13 19.46 9.06
C LEU A 452 21.56 19.51 10.49
N LEU A 453 22.17 20.30 11.37
CA LEU A 453 21.67 20.49 12.73
C LEU A 453 20.30 21.19 12.73
N ILE A 454 20.10 22.22 11.90
CA ILE A 454 18.80 22.89 11.76
C ILE A 454 17.74 21.91 11.29
N ILE A 455 18.05 21.08 10.27
CA ILE A 455 17.13 20.04 9.79
C ILE A 455 16.80 19.05 10.91
N LEU A 456 17.79 18.60 11.68
CA LEU A 456 17.58 17.67 12.79
C LEU A 456 16.71 18.27 13.90
N VAL A 457 16.97 19.52 14.30
CA VAL A 457 16.16 20.24 15.30
C VAL A 457 14.72 20.39 14.82
N HIS A 458 14.53 20.74 13.55
CA HIS A 458 13.20 20.83 12.95
C HIS A 458 12.46 19.48 13.01
N LEU A 459 13.11 18.40 12.58
CA LEU A 459 12.56 17.04 12.66
C LEU A 459 12.18 16.61 14.09
N CYS A 460 12.96 17.00 15.09
CA CYS A 460 12.66 16.75 16.50
C CYS A 460 11.44 17.55 17.02
N SER A 461 11.18 18.73 16.45
CA SER A 461 10.05 19.59 16.84
C SER A 461 8.73 19.17 16.20
N LEU A 462 8.79 18.49 15.05
CA LEU A 462 7.61 18.07 14.29
C LEU A 462 6.80 16.98 15.01
N LYS A 463 5.49 17.09 14.87
CA LYS A 463 4.50 16.09 15.28
C LYS A 463 3.52 15.86 14.13
N SER A 464 2.92 14.68 14.09
CA SER A 464 1.83 14.32 13.21
C SER A 464 0.70 13.76 14.07
N PHE A 465 -0.39 14.51 14.21
CA PHE A 465 -1.56 14.18 15.03
C PHE A 465 -1.18 13.79 16.46
N GLY A 466 -0.30 14.60 17.06
CA GLY A 466 0.19 14.41 18.43
C GLY A 466 1.34 13.41 18.60
N ILE A 467 1.69 12.63 17.57
CA ILE A 467 2.80 11.67 17.62
C ILE A 467 4.10 12.31 17.13
N PRO A 468 5.23 12.16 17.85
CA PRO A 468 6.52 12.70 17.42
C PRO A 468 6.95 12.13 16.06
N TYR A 469 7.35 13.01 15.15
CA TYR A 469 7.65 12.63 13.77
C TYR A 469 8.87 11.70 13.64
N LEU A 470 9.83 11.77 14.57
CA LEU A 470 10.99 10.87 14.64
C LEU A 470 10.72 9.55 15.40
N SER A 471 9.47 9.26 15.81
CA SER A 471 9.13 7.97 16.39
C SER A 471 9.39 6.82 15.40
N PRO A 472 9.99 5.69 15.81
CA PRO A 472 10.32 5.28 17.18
C PRO A 472 11.71 5.70 17.72
N LEU A 473 12.52 6.46 16.99
CA LEU A 473 13.90 6.81 17.37
C LEU A 473 14.00 7.62 18.67
N VAL A 474 12.99 8.45 18.92
CA VAL A 474 12.88 9.30 20.13
C VAL A 474 12.03 8.62 21.21
N GLY A 475 11.44 7.45 20.90
CA GLY A 475 10.57 6.71 21.81
C GLY A 475 11.34 5.87 22.83
N ASN A 476 10.76 5.68 24.01
CA ASN A 476 11.36 4.87 25.09
C ASN A 476 11.10 3.36 24.92
N THR A 477 10.75 2.93 23.70
CA THR A 477 10.19 1.60 23.41
C THR A 477 11.09 0.84 22.42
N TYR A 478 12.10 0.15 22.94
CA TYR A 478 13.11 -0.52 22.11
C TYR A 478 12.55 -1.57 21.13
N TYR A 479 11.43 -2.23 21.45
CA TYR A 479 10.85 -3.22 20.53
C TYR A 479 10.26 -2.59 19.25
N GLU A 480 9.99 -1.29 19.22
CA GLU A 480 9.53 -0.60 17.99
C GLU A 480 10.69 -0.40 17.00
N LEU A 481 11.93 -0.41 17.49
CA LEU A 481 13.11 -0.34 16.63
C LEU A 481 13.32 -1.62 15.81
N GLU A 482 12.70 -2.75 16.22
CA GLU A 482 12.73 -4.03 15.50
C GLU A 482 12.06 -3.96 14.11
N ASP A 483 11.29 -2.90 13.84
CA ASP A 483 10.74 -2.60 12.52
C ASP A 483 11.13 -1.21 12.00
N SER A 484 12.21 -0.64 12.53
CA SER A 484 12.74 0.63 12.05
C SER A 484 13.79 0.41 10.97
N PHE A 485 15.08 0.61 11.25
CA PHE A 485 16.15 0.43 10.25
C PHE A 485 16.32 -1.01 9.76
N ILE A 486 16.22 -1.97 10.68
CA ILE A 486 16.33 -3.40 10.40
C ILE A 486 14.95 -4.01 10.65
N ARG A 487 14.45 -4.75 9.66
CA ARG A 487 13.18 -5.47 9.76
C ARG A 487 13.45 -6.88 10.29
N VAL A 488 13.06 -7.15 11.54
CA VAL A 488 13.12 -8.52 12.08
C VAL A 488 12.10 -9.44 11.36
N PRO A 489 12.24 -10.78 11.45
CA PRO A 489 11.25 -11.68 10.88
C PRO A 489 9.83 -11.38 11.39
N LEU A 490 8.83 -11.38 10.49
CA LEU A 490 7.41 -11.15 10.85
C LEU A 490 6.93 -12.00 12.03
N ILE A 491 7.47 -13.21 12.13
CA ILE A 491 7.15 -14.20 13.16
C ILE A 491 7.50 -13.72 14.57
N THR A 492 8.55 -12.90 14.71
CA THR A 492 9.01 -12.37 16.01
C THR A 492 8.29 -11.07 16.39
N MET A 493 7.64 -10.40 15.43
CA MET A 493 6.87 -9.16 15.65
C MET A 493 5.53 -9.44 16.34
N HIS A 494 5.57 -9.71 17.63
CA HIS A 494 4.38 -10.05 18.42
C HIS A 494 3.48 -8.86 18.74
N ARG A 495 4.04 -7.65 18.80
CA ARG A 495 3.34 -6.45 19.25
C ARG A 495 3.19 -5.45 18.10
N ARG A 496 2.12 -4.66 18.17
CA ARG A 496 1.95 -3.46 17.34
C ARG A 496 2.81 -2.31 17.91
N PRO A 497 3.17 -1.31 17.08
CA PRO A 497 3.81 -0.09 17.57
C PRO A 497 2.91 0.59 18.61
N LYS A 498 3.43 0.87 19.80
CA LYS A 498 2.69 1.54 20.89
C LYS A 498 2.39 2.98 20.56
N THR A 499 3.24 3.58 19.72
CA THR A 499 3.10 4.95 19.26
C THR A 499 1.95 5.13 18.27
N LEU A 500 1.40 4.05 17.70
CA LEU A 500 0.29 4.10 16.75
C LEU A 500 -0.97 3.38 17.26
N ALA A 501 -0.81 2.24 17.94
CA ALA A 501 -1.93 1.46 18.43
C ALA A 501 -2.36 1.91 19.84
N GLY A 502 -3.67 2.08 20.03
CA GLY A 502 -4.30 2.36 21.31
C GLY A 502 -4.40 1.11 22.20
N ALA A 503 -5.56 0.46 22.20
CA ALA A 503 -5.87 -0.59 23.18
C ALA A 503 -5.32 -1.98 22.81
N ASN A 504 -5.43 -2.40 21.54
CA ASN A 504 -5.06 -3.75 21.13
C ASN A 504 -3.62 -3.85 20.61
N MET A 505 -2.71 -4.16 21.54
CA MET A 505 -1.27 -4.19 21.26
C MET A 505 -0.75 -5.51 20.65
N ILE A 506 -1.54 -6.58 20.59
CA ILE A 506 -1.04 -7.92 20.22
C ILE A 506 -1.33 -8.23 18.73
N ARG A 507 -0.27 -8.38 17.94
CA ARG A 507 -0.30 -8.75 16.51
C ARG A 507 -0.43 -10.27 16.33
N ILE A 508 0.36 -11.06 17.06
CA ILE A 508 0.38 -12.53 16.96
C ILE A 508 -0.19 -13.14 18.25
N ARG A 509 -1.37 -13.78 18.15
CA ARG A 509 -2.09 -14.32 19.31
C ARG A 509 -1.55 -15.66 19.84
N ASN A 510 -0.86 -16.46 19.01
CA ASN A 510 -0.39 -17.79 19.41
C ASN A 510 1.11 -17.99 19.13
N LYS A 511 1.91 -18.18 20.19
CA LYS A 511 3.35 -18.47 20.09
C LYS A 511 3.66 -19.87 19.55
N GLU A 512 2.74 -20.82 19.70
CA GLU A 512 2.91 -22.21 19.23
C GLU A 512 2.57 -22.39 17.75
N ALA A 513 1.86 -21.43 17.14
CA ALA A 513 1.53 -21.42 15.71
C ALA A 513 2.65 -20.83 14.83
N ILE A 514 3.73 -20.38 15.46
CA ILE A 514 4.98 -20.00 14.82
C ILE A 514 5.58 -21.28 14.24
N GLY A 515 5.96 -21.25 12.96
CA GLY A 515 6.61 -22.38 12.25
C GLY A 515 7.85 -22.93 12.97
N PRO A 516 8.62 -23.87 12.36
CA PRO A 516 9.56 -24.77 13.06
C PRO A 516 10.72 -24.13 13.86
N PHE A 517 10.80 -22.79 13.94
CA PHE A 517 11.79 -22.02 14.68
C PHE A 517 11.42 -21.67 16.13
N SER A 518 10.26 -22.10 16.66
CA SER A 518 9.88 -21.79 18.06
C SER A 518 10.59 -22.63 19.14
N GLY A 519 11.57 -23.45 18.77
CA GLY A 519 12.41 -24.19 19.71
C GLY A 519 13.71 -23.43 20.03
N GLY A 520 13.76 -22.75 21.19
CA GLY A 520 15.02 -22.45 21.88
C GLY A 520 15.46 -20.99 21.91
N SER A 521 14.88 -20.20 22.82
CA SER A 521 15.60 -19.12 23.48
C SER A 521 15.08 -19.03 24.92
N ALA A 522 15.59 -19.91 25.77
CA ALA A 522 15.48 -19.76 27.22
C ALA A 522 16.53 -18.72 27.65
N GLY A 523 16.08 -17.73 28.40
CA GLY A 523 16.76 -16.47 28.60
C GLY A 523 18.12 -16.53 29.31
N VAL A 524 18.98 -15.60 28.92
CA VAL A 524 20.11 -15.15 29.74
C VAL A 524 19.54 -14.26 30.85
N GLY A 525 19.07 -14.91 31.92
CA GLY A 525 18.75 -14.26 33.18
C GLY A 525 20.02 -14.13 34.02
N GLN A 526 20.64 -12.96 33.98
CA GLN A 526 21.72 -12.58 34.87
C GLN A 526 21.16 -12.48 36.31
N LYS A 527 21.42 -13.50 37.14
CA LYS A 527 21.23 -13.41 38.59
C LYS A 527 22.60 -13.40 39.26
N GLY A 528 22.99 -12.23 39.74
CA GLY A 528 24.01 -12.09 40.76
C GLY A 528 23.47 -12.49 42.12
N GLY A 529 24.34 -13.00 43.00
CA GLY A 529 24.04 -13.14 44.43
C GLY A 529 24.60 -14.39 45.09
N LYS A 530 25.84 -14.28 45.58
CA LYS A 530 26.44 -14.85 46.81
C LYS A 530 25.83 -16.10 47.46
N ALA A 531 26.70 -17.10 47.66
CA ALA A 531 27.01 -17.87 48.88
C ALA A 531 27.67 -19.19 48.41
N GLY A 532 28.73 -19.74 48.98
CA GLY A 532 29.14 -19.77 50.37
C GLY A 532 29.29 -21.25 50.77
N SER A 533 30.54 -21.66 51.01
CA SER A 533 31.01 -22.73 51.90
C SER A 533 30.54 -24.19 51.77
N GLY A 534 31.53 -25.09 51.77
CA GLY A 534 31.48 -26.46 52.32
C GLY A 534 30.87 -27.49 51.37
N GLY A 535 31.43 -28.66 51.13
CA GLY A 535 32.41 -29.43 51.87
C GLY A 535 31.97 -30.90 51.78
N ASP A 536 32.94 -31.73 51.38
CA ASP A 536 33.05 -33.17 51.63
C ASP A 536 32.23 -34.22 50.83
N GLY A 537 33.00 -35.22 50.38
CA GLY A 537 32.60 -36.62 50.30
C GLY A 537 32.11 -37.13 48.94
N GLU A 538 32.57 -38.21 48.29
CA GLU A 538 33.76 -39.06 48.32
C GLU A 538 33.46 -40.23 47.34
N LYS A 539 34.44 -40.56 46.46
CA LYS A 539 34.74 -41.89 45.83
C LYS A 539 33.68 -42.56 44.91
N ASP A 540 34.01 -43.33 43.86
CA ASP A 540 35.20 -44.14 43.54
C ASP A 540 35.35 -44.42 42.01
N ASN A 541 36.59 -44.22 41.53
CA ASN A 541 37.44 -45.15 40.76
C ASN A 541 36.94 -45.88 39.48
N LYS A 542 37.57 -45.64 38.31
CA LYS A 542 38.70 -46.41 37.67
C LYS A 542 38.18 -47.49 36.71
N ASP A 543 38.75 -47.84 35.56
CA ASP A 543 40.09 -47.74 34.97
C ASP A 543 39.99 -47.91 33.43
N GLY A 544 41.03 -47.52 32.69
CA GLY A 544 41.46 -48.30 31.50
C GLY A 544 41.45 -47.60 30.13
N SER A 545 42.60 -47.04 29.74
CA SER A 545 43.05 -46.86 28.33
C SER A 545 44.15 -47.91 28.03
N PRO A 546 44.97 -47.86 26.95
CA PRO A 546 44.88 -47.25 25.60
C PRO A 546 45.43 -48.16 24.45
N GLY A 547 45.45 -47.64 23.20
CA GLY A 547 46.49 -47.88 22.16
C GLY A 547 46.21 -48.99 21.13
N ALA A 548 45.98 -48.73 19.84
CA ALA A 548 46.89 -48.31 18.74
C ALA A 548 47.68 -49.46 18.06
N SER A 549 47.51 -49.65 16.73
CA SER A 549 48.58 -49.84 15.70
C SER A 549 48.10 -50.44 14.35
N GLU A 550 48.41 -49.71 13.27
CA GLU A 550 48.93 -50.03 11.91
C GLU A 550 48.48 -51.18 10.94
N LYS A 551 48.36 -50.75 9.65
CA LYS A 551 48.78 -51.34 8.32
C LYS A 551 48.15 -52.67 7.84
N GLY A 552 47.89 -52.96 6.55
CA GLY A 552 48.08 -52.32 5.24
C GLY A 552 47.81 -53.35 4.08
N GLY A 553 47.76 -52.90 2.81
CA GLY A 553 47.87 -53.73 1.55
C GLY A 553 46.70 -53.63 0.55
N LYS A 554 46.82 -52.92 -0.59
CA LYS A 554 47.15 -53.35 -2.01
C LYS A 554 46.03 -54.15 -2.73
N ALA A 555 45.68 -54.02 -4.03
CA ALA A 555 46.21 -53.28 -5.19
C ALA A 555 45.22 -53.31 -6.41
N GLY A 556 45.47 -52.41 -7.39
CA GLY A 556 45.32 -52.55 -8.87
C GLY A 556 43.95 -52.24 -9.50
N ASP A 557 43.79 -51.72 -10.72
CA ASP A 557 44.63 -51.09 -11.75
C ASP A 557 43.67 -50.43 -12.77
N GLY A 558 44.11 -49.47 -13.59
CA GLY A 558 43.48 -49.19 -14.90
C GLY A 558 43.18 -47.73 -15.27
N GLU A 559 44.15 -47.13 -15.96
CA GLU A 559 44.18 -45.95 -16.85
C GLU A 559 42.91 -45.68 -17.71
N GLY A 560 42.60 -44.49 -18.23
CA GLY A 560 43.32 -43.23 -18.34
C GLY A 560 42.56 -42.19 -19.21
N LEU A 561 43.11 -40.97 -19.28
CA LEU A 561 43.03 -39.93 -20.35
C LEU A 561 41.63 -39.43 -20.79
N GLY A 562 41.31 -38.15 -20.92
CA GLY A 562 42.05 -36.88 -20.91
C GLY A 562 41.24 -35.85 -21.75
N THR A 563 41.18 -34.58 -21.31
CA THR A 563 41.04 -33.29 -22.07
C THR A 563 39.98 -33.18 -23.20
N GLY A 564 39.19 -32.14 -23.40
CA GLY A 564 39.16 -30.73 -23.01
C GLY A 564 38.26 -29.98 -24.03
N GLU A 565 37.71 -28.84 -23.62
CA GLU A 565 37.20 -27.67 -24.39
C GLU A 565 36.15 -27.82 -25.52
N GLY A 566 35.21 -26.86 -25.58
CA GLY A 566 34.39 -26.57 -26.76
C GLY A 566 33.03 -25.96 -26.49
N GLU A 567 32.90 -24.67 -26.75
CA GLU A 567 31.68 -23.85 -26.80
C GLU A 567 30.59 -24.44 -27.72
N HIS A 568 29.29 -24.25 -27.42
CA HIS A 568 28.39 -23.46 -28.27
C HIS A 568 26.94 -23.40 -27.77
N SER A 569 26.39 -22.21 -27.95
CA SER A 569 25.02 -21.74 -27.77
C SER A 569 24.04 -22.24 -28.85
N ALA A 570 22.75 -22.14 -28.54
CA ALA A 570 21.57 -22.28 -29.40
C ALA A 570 21.31 -23.71 -29.94
N GLY A 571 20.10 -24.25 -29.96
CA GLY A 571 18.77 -23.67 -30.02
C GLY A 571 17.99 -24.65 -30.89
N ASN A 572 17.03 -25.38 -30.31
CA ASN A 572 16.28 -26.38 -31.06
C ASN A 572 14.79 -26.29 -30.69
N ARG A 573 14.00 -25.74 -31.60
CA ARG A 573 12.75 -26.37 -32.05
C ARG A 573 12.27 -25.72 -33.34
N LYS A 574 12.48 -26.49 -34.40
CA LYS A 574 11.67 -26.51 -35.63
C LYS A 574 10.23 -26.88 -35.25
N ASP A 575 9.24 -26.23 -35.84
CA ASP A 575 8.48 -26.82 -36.95
C ASP A 575 7.36 -25.89 -37.49
N LYS A 576 7.41 -25.72 -38.83
CA LYS A 576 6.34 -25.42 -39.82
C LYS A 576 5.57 -24.08 -39.67
N ALA A 577 5.77 -23.04 -40.52
CA ALA A 577 5.70 -22.92 -41.99
C ALA A 577 4.35 -23.39 -42.56
N CYS A 578 3.63 -22.72 -43.48
CA CYS A 578 3.82 -21.53 -44.33
C CYS A 578 2.43 -21.23 -44.97
N ARG A 579 1.99 -19.96 -45.17
CA ARG A 579 1.91 -19.20 -46.47
C ARG A 579 0.94 -19.78 -47.52
N GLU A 580 0.22 -19.06 -48.40
CA GLU A 580 0.12 -17.65 -48.81
C GLU A 580 -1.07 -17.50 -49.81
N LYS A 581 -1.69 -16.31 -49.83
CA LYS A 581 -2.38 -15.51 -50.89
C LYS A 581 -2.96 -16.07 -52.22
N ALA A 582 -3.96 -15.28 -52.68
CA ALA A 582 -4.52 -15.03 -54.05
C ALA A 582 -5.62 -16.01 -54.50
N GLY A 583 -6.74 -15.65 -55.18
CA GLY A 583 -7.18 -14.46 -55.92
C GLY A 583 -7.78 -14.91 -57.28
N GLY A 584 -9.01 -14.50 -57.64
CA GLY A 584 -9.71 -14.73 -58.94
C GLY A 584 -11.13 -15.30 -58.77
N GLY A 585 -12.23 -14.62 -59.15
CA GLY A 585 -12.88 -14.55 -60.50
C GLY A 585 -13.92 -15.69 -60.61
N ASP A 586 -15.21 -15.60 -60.98
CA ASP A 586 -15.96 -14.76 -61.93
C ASP A 586 -17.50 -14.93 -61.76
N GLU A 587 -18.28 -13.94 -62.26
CA GLU A 587 -19.59 -14.00 -62.99
C GLU A 587 -20.87 -14.66 -62.36
N ASN A 588 -22.14 -14.27 -62.57
CA ASN A 588 -22.88 -13.21 -63.31
C ASN A 588 -24.41 -13.29 -62.96
N SER A 589 -25.19 -12.29 -63.41
CA SER A 589 -26.67 -12.11 -63.46
C SER A 589 -27.35 -11.44 -62.25
N GLY A 590 -28.25 -10.44 -62.35
CA GLY A 590 -28.85 -9.70 -63.47
C GLY A 590 -30.26 -9.18 -63.08
N ARG A 591 -30.61 -7.95 -63.51
CA ARG A 591 -31.89 -7.18 -63.37
C ARG A 591 -32.05 -6.36 -62.07
N GLY A 592 -32.43 -5.08 -62.05
CA GLY A 592 -32.83 -4.09 -63.06
C GLY A 592 -33.36 -2.84 -62.34
N GLY A 593 -33.06 -1.62 -62.79
CA GLY A 593 -34.12 -0.67 -63.17
C GLY A 593 -34.20 0.65 -62.38
N ASN A 594 -33.45 1.64 -62.86
CA ASN A 594 -33.87 3.02 -63.22
C ASN A 594 -34.48 4.02 -62.20
N GLY A 595 -33.82 5.18 -62.08
CA GLY A 595 -34.45 6.49 -62.38
C GLY A 595 -34.62 7.52 -61.25
N GLY A 596 -34.02 8.71 -61.41
CA GLY A 596 -34.51 9.96 -60.79
C GLY A 596 -33.43 10.92 -60.32
N LYS A 597 -33.33 12.08 -60.97
CA LYS A 597 -32.26 13.09 -60.93
C LYS A 597 -32.85 14.47 -60.56
N ASP A 598 -31.97 15.38 -60.15
CA ASP A 598 -32.08 16.86 -60.18
C ASP A 598 -32.98 17.53 -59.10
N GLY A 599 -32.67 18.68 -58.48
CA GLY A 599 -31.55 19.62 -58.55
C GLY A 599 -31.93 21.00 -57.96
N ILE A 600 -30.96 21.66 -57.31
CA ILE A 600 -30.55 23.08 -57.52
C ILE A 600 -31.21 24.26 -56.71
N LYS A 601 -30.30 25.12 -56.17
CA LYS A 601 -30.30 26.60 -55.88
C LYS A 601 -31.00 27.12 -54.60
N ASN A 602 -30.60 28.23 -53.96
CA ASN A 602 -29.39 29.08 -53.87
C ASN A 602 -29.68 30.20 -52.84
N GLY A 603 -28.63 30.85 -52.32
CA GLY A 603 -28.66 32.21 -51.73
C GLY A 603 -28.50 32.22 -50.21
N GLY A 604 -27.62 32.98 -49.56
CA GLY A 604 -26.77 34.11 -49.94
C GLY A 604 -26.58 34.95 -48.67
N GLY A 605 -25.33 35.22 -48.25
CA GLY A 605 -25.02 36.19 -47.17
C GLY A 605 -25.15 37.65 -47.66
N PRO A 606 -24.46 38.65 -47.09
CA PRO A 606 -23.60 38.68 -45.88
C PRO A 606 -23.71 39.99 -45.03
N GLY A 607 -22.83 40.16 -44.03
CA GLY A 607 -22.43 41.47 -43.46
C GLY A 607 -22.83 41.66 -41.98
N GLY A 608 -22.01 42.20 -41.08
CA GLY A 608 -20.71 42.87 -41.19
C GLY A 608 -20.00 42.87 -39.83
N GLY A 609 -18.74 43.27 -39.82
CA GLY A 609 -17.92 43.32 -38.62
C GLY A 609 -17.68 44.72 -38.07
N ARG A 610 -16.82 44.71 -37.04
CA ARG A 610 -15.86 45.71 -36.59
C ARG A 610 -16.27 46.69 -35.46
N ASP A 611 -15.40 46.72 -34.44
CA ASP A 611 -14.82 47.88 -33.70
C ASP A 611 -14.78 47.61 -32.18
N THR A 612 -13.63 47.23 -31.58
CA THR A 612 -12.46 48.00 -31.06
C THR A 612 -12.70 48.79 -29.76
N ASP A 613 -11.86 48.45 -28.78
CA ASP A 613 -11.21 49.23 -27.71
C ASP A 613 -12.00 49.88 -26.57
N GLY A 614 -11.49 49.58 -25.37
CA GLY A 614 -11.74 50.20 -24.05
C GLY A 614 -10.77 49.63 -23.03
#